data_AF-E3Q0E2-F1
#
_entry.id   AF-E3Q0E2-F1
#
_cell.length_a   1.000
_cell.length_b   1.000
_cell.length_c   1.000
_cell.angle_alpha   90.00
_cell.angle_beta   90.00
_cell.angle_gamma   90.00
#
_symmetry.space_group_name_H-M   'P 1'
#
loop_
_entity.id
_entity.type
_entity.pdbx_description
1 polymer ?
#
loop_
_entity_poly.entity_id
_entity_poly.type
_entity_poly.pdbx_seq_one_letter_code
_entity_poly.pdbx_strand_id
1 'polypeptide(L)'
;TNCYTGNEWDETICTSNEVCAEKCCLDGADYAGTYGVTTSGSQLNLKFVTKGPYSTNIGSRLYLLEDDDTYQMFTLLGNEFTFDVDVSAISCGLNGAV
;
A
#
# COMPACT_ATOMS: atom_id res chain seq x y z
N THR A 1 -12.24 -9.77 15.27
CA THR A 1 -12.05 -10.99 14.47
C THR A 1 -11.71 -10.57 13.07
N ASN A 2 -10.76 -11.24 12.43
CA ASN A 2 -10.38 -10.90 11.07
C ASN A 2 -11.43 -11.43 10.09
N CYS A 3 -11.85 -10.61 9.14
CA CYS A 3 -12.64 -11.10 8.01
C CYS A 3 -11.78 -11.87 7.00
N TYR A 4 -10.47 -11.61 6.97
CA TYR A 4 -9.51 -12.25 6.08
C TYR A 4 -8.19 -12.49 6.82
N THR A 5 -7.63 -13.69 6.73
CA THR A 5 -6.34 -14.03 7.34
C THR A 5 -5.49 -14.87 6.39
N GLY A 6 -4.25 -14.45 6.15
CA GLY A 6 -3.35 -15.12 5.22
C GLY A 6 -3.85 -15.02 3.78
N ASN A 7 -4.51 -16.08 3.31
CA ASN A 7 -5.04 -16.22 1.96
C ASN A 7 -6.54 -16.59 1.91
N GLU A 8 -7.25 -16.53 3.04
CA GLU A 8 -8.63 -17.01 3.17
C GLU A 8 -9.54 -16.00 3.86
N TRP A 9 -10.81 -15.97 3.43
CA TRP A 9 -11.90 -15.22 4.06
C TRP A 9 -12.60 -16.08 5.13
N ASP A 10 -13.08 -15.45 6.20
CA ASP A 10 -13.96 -16.11 7.17
C ASP A 10 -15.38 -16.17 6.60
N GLU A 11 -15.76 -17.33 6.05
CA GLU A 11 -17.07 -17.56 5.42
C GLU A 11 -18.25 -17.46 6.40
N THR A 12 -18.00 -17.48 7.72
CA THR A 12 -19.07 -17.28 8.72
C THR A 12 -19.43 -15.79 8.88
N ILE A 13 -18.49 -14.90 8.55
CA ILE A 13 -18.70 -13.45 8.52
C ILE A 13 -19.09 -13.01 7.10
N CYS A 14 -18.31 -13.44 6.10
CA CYS A 14 -18.41 -13.05 4.70
C CYS A 14 -19.22 -14.08 3.88
N THR A 15 -20.52 -14.17 4.16
CA THR A 15 -21.44 -15.10 3.47
C THR A 15 -21.85 -14.66 2.07
N SER A 16 -21.70 -13.37 1.76
CA SER A 16 -21.79 -12.77 0.43
C SER A 16 -20.87 -11.56 0.36
N ASN A 17 -20.62 -11.04 -0.84
CA ASN A 17 -19.75 -9.87 -1.01
C ASN A 17 -20.33 -8.62 -0.33
N GLU A 18 -21.64 -8.38 -0.45
CA GLU A 18 -22.33 -7.25 0.15
C GLU A 18 -22.29 -7.33 1.68
N VAL A 19 -22.58 -8.52 2.23
CA VAL A 19 -22.53 -8.75 3.69
C VAL A 19 -21.11 -8.58 4.21
N CYS A 20 -20.10 -9.05 3.48
CA CYS A 20 -18.70 -8.89 3.85
C CYS A 20 -18.30 -7.41 3.88
N ALA A 21 -18.62 -6.65 2.82
CA ALA A 21 -18.32 -5.23 2.75
C ALA A 21 -19.05 -4.40 3.82
N GLU A 22 -20.25 -4.80 4.22
CA GLU A 22 -21.00 -4.12 5.29
C GLU A 22 -20.49 -4.46 6.70
N LYS A 23 -20.06 -5.72 6.93
CA LYS A 23 -19.65 -6.20 8.25
C LYS A 23 -18.16 -6.02 8.55
N CYS A 24 -17.33 -5.86 7.53
CA CYS A 24 -15.88 -5.76 7.65
C CYS A 24 -15.43 -4.32 7.41
N CYS A 25 -14.29 -3.96 7.99
CA CYS A 25 -13.65 -2.68 7.75
C CYS A 25 -12.20 -2.88 7.34
N LEU A 26 -11.68 -1.89 6.62
CA LEU A 26 -10.25 -1.64 6.55
C LEU A 26 -9.90 -0.67 7.67
N ASP A 27 -8.77 -0.90 8.34
CA ASP A 27 -8.29 -0.08 9.44
C ASP A 27 -7.06 0.74 9.00
N GLY A 28 -6.58 1.64 9.86
CA GLY A 28 -5.37 2.42 9.64
C GLY A 28 -4.12 1.56 9.49
N ALA A 29 -3.07 2.17 8.94
CA ALA A 29 -1.80 1.52 8.64
C ALA A 29 -0.63 2.10 9.46
N ASP A 30 0.15 1.24 10.12
CA ASP A 30 1.49 1.58 10.60
C ASP A 30 2.49 1.52 9.45
N TYR A 31 2.59 2.62 8.70
CA TYR A 31 3.41 2.72 7.49
C TYR A 31 4.87 2.32 7.72
N ALA A 32 5.51 2.84 8.76
CA ALA A 32 6.94 2.64 8.98
C ALA A 32 7.24 1.27 9.59
N GLY A 33 6.54 0.88 10.67
CA GLY A 33 6.85 -0.33 11.42
C GLY A 33 6.35 -1.62 10.77
N THR A 34 5.19 -1.56 10.13
CA THR A 34 4.55 -2.75 9.53
C THR A 34 4.83 -2.85 8.03
N TYR A 35 4.77 -1.74 7.30
CA TYR A 35 4.91 -1.76 5.83
C TYR A 35 6.29 -1.31 5.33
N GLY A 36 7.11 -0.66 6.16
CA GLY A 36 8.43 -0.17 5.77
C GLY A 36 8.37 0.98 4.76
N VAL A 37 7.29 1.76 4.80
CA VAL A 37 7.09 2.97 4.02
C VAL A 37 7.48 4.16 4.87
N THR A 38 8.34 5.03 4.33
CA THR A 38 8.75 6.26 5.01
C THR A 38 8.85 7.41 4.02
N THR A 39 8.69 8.64 4.52
CA THR A 39 8.86 9.87 3.73
C THR A 39 9.85 10.80 4.41
N SER A 40 10.51 11.64 3.62
CA SER A 40 11.38 12.72 4.11
C SER A 40 11.38 13.87 3.10
N GLY A 41 10.65 14.94 3.38
CA GLY A 41 10.43 16.01 2.40
C GLY A 41 9.70 15.47 1.16
N SER A 42 10.31 15.62 -0.02
CA SER A 42 9.77 15.10 -1.30
C SER A 42 10.12 13.64 -1.61
N GLN A 43 10.85 12.96 -0.72
CA GLN A 43 11.24 11.56 -0.91
C GLN A 43 10.20 10.59 -0.35
N LEU A 44 9.90 9.53 -1.10
CA LEU A 44 9.20 8.33 -0.66
C LEU A 44 10.15 7.13 -0.74
N ASN A 45 10.29 6.37 0.36
CA ASN A 45 11.10 5.15 0.41
C ASN A 45 10.23 3.94 0.74
N LEU A 46 10.32 2.90 -0.10
CA LEU A 46 9.53 1.67 -0.01
C LEU A 46 10.46 0.46 0.20
N LYS A 47 10.41 -0.16 1.39
CA LYS A 47 11.10 -1.42 1.62
C LYS A 47 10.32 -2.59 1.04
N PHE A 48 11.03 -3.55 0.43
CA PHE A 48 10.39 -4.74 -0.14
C PHE A 48 9.89 -5.71 0.93
N VAL A 49 10.66 -5.94 2.00
CA VAL A 49 10.26 -6.85 3.09
C VAL A 49 10.39 -6.12 4.42
N THR A 50 9.30 -6.12 5.18
CA THR A 50 9.24 -5.53 6.53
C THR A 50 8.74 -6.57 7.51
N LYS A 51 9.58 -6.91 8.50
CA LYS A 51 9.25 -7.88 9.55
C LYS A 51 8.80 -7.12 10.79
N GLY A 52 7.49 -7.06 10.99
CA GLY A 52 6.86 -6.44 12.14
C GLY A 52 6.71 -7.40 13.33
N PRO A 53 6.12 -6.93 14.44
CA PRO A 53 5.93 -7.74 15.64
C PRO A 53 4.93 -8.89 15.47
N TYR A 54 3.95 -8.73 14.57
CA TYR A 54 2.84 -9.69 14.39
C TYR A 54 2.77 -10.31 12.98
N SER A 55 3.50 -9.76 12.01
CA SER A 55 3.42 -10.17 10.60
C SER A 55 4.70 -9.82 9.84
N THR A 56 4.84 -10.41 8.65
CA THR A 56 5.83 -9.97 7.66
C THR A 56 5.08 -9.45 6.44
N ASN A 57 5.31 -8.19 6.09
CA ASN A 57 4.76 -7.57 4.90
C ASN A 57 5.74 -7.68 3.72
N ILE A 58 5.19 -7.96 2.52
CA ILE A 58 5.95 -8.09 1.27
C ILE A 58 5.39 -7.10 0.23
N GLY A 59 6.20 -6.12 -0.16
CA GLY A 59 5.86 -5.08 -1.10
C GLY A 59 4.89 -4.03 -0.54
N SER A 60 4.60 -3.02 -1.36
CA SER A 60 3.59 -2.00 -1.06
C SER A 60 3.08 -1.38 -2.36
N ARG A 61 1.88 -0.78 -2.31
CA ARG A 61 1.33 0.06 -3.36
C ARG A 61 0.69 1.28 -2.69
N LEU A 62 1.04 2.47 -3.17
CA LEU A 62 0.57 3.73 -2.62
C LEU A 62 0.00 4.61 -3.72
N TYR A 63 -0.81 5.58 -3.30
CA TYR A 63 -1.39 6.60 -4.15
C TYR A 63 -1.04 7.96 -3.55
N LEU A 64 -0.75 8.94 -4.41
CA LEU A 64 -0.53 10.30 -3.95
C LEU A 64 -1.89 10.93 -3.60
N LEU A 65 -1.96 11.55 -2.43
CA LEU A 65 -3.15 12.23 -1.94
C LEU A 65 -3.01 13.74 -2.13
N GLU A 66 -4.12 14.40 -2.49
CA GLU A 66 -4.25 15.86 -2.47
C GLU A 66 -4.58 16.33 -1.05
N ASP A 67 -5.47 15.60 -0.38
CA ASP A 67 -5.87 15.76 1.02
C ASP A 67 -6.22 14.39 1.65
N ASP A 68 -6.77 14.38 2.87
CA ASP A 68 -7.03 13.13 3.61
C ASP A 68 -8.08 12.20 2.93
N ASP A 69 -8.92 12.74 2.05
CA ASP A 69 -10.06 12.01 1.47
C ASP A 69 -9.98 11.86 -0.06
N THR A 70 -9.03 12.53 -0.73
CA THR A 70 -8.97 12.58 -2.20
C THR A 70 -7.57 12.32 -2.78
N TYR A 71 -7.55 11.60 -3.90
CA TYR A 71 -6.31 11.36 -4.65
C TYR A 71 -5.89 12.61 -5.42
N GLN A 72 -4.58 12.88 -5.45
CA GLN A 72 -4.02 13.86 -6.36
C GLN A 72 -4.17 13.38 -7.80
N MET A 73 -5.02 14.06 -8.56
CA MET A 73 -5.25 13.77 -9.96
C MET A 73 -4.26 14.51 -10.86
N PHE A 74 -3.89 13.87 -11.98
CA PHE A 74 -2.98 14.45 -12.98
C PHE A 74 -3.64 14.42 -14.37
N THR A 75 -3.61 15.54 -15.08
CA THR A 75 -3.88 15.57 -16.53
C THR A 75 -2.55 15.56 -17.26
N LEU A 76 -2.14 14.40 -17.76
CA LEU A 76 -0.82 14.25 -18.38
C LEU A 76 -0.78 14.65 -19.86
N LEU A 77 -1.93 14.68 -20.55
CA LEU A 77 -1.99 15.03 -21.97
C LEU A 77 -1.51 16.47 -22.19
N GLY A 78 -0.44 16.64 -22.98
CA GLY A 78 0.15 17.95 -23.27
C GLY A 78 1.02 18.52 -22.15
N ASN A 79 1.27 17.75 -21.08
CA ASN A 79 2.09 18.14 -19.94
C ASN A 79 3.32 17.22 -19.78
N GLU A 80 4.26 17.64 -18.95
CA GLU A 80 5.45 16.86 -18.57
C GLU A 80 5.34 16.39 -17.12
N PHE A 81 5.75 15.16 -16.84
CA PHE A 81 5.86 14.60 -15.50
C PHE A 81 7.29 14.06 -15.30
N THR A 82 7.95 14.52 -14.25
CA THR A 82 9.36 14.21 -13.97
C THR A 82 9.52 13.82 -12.51
N PHE A 83 10.35 12.82 -12.25
CA PHE A 83 10.70 12.37 -10.91
C PHE A 83 12.12 11.80 -10.89
N ASP A 84 12.76 11.87 -9.73
CA ASP A 84 14.03 11.20 -9.46
C ASP A 84 13.77 9.82 -8.84
N VAL A 85 14.58 8.83 -9.20
CA VAL A 85 14.47 7.47 -8.66
C VAL A 85 15.84 6.88 -8.38
N ASP A 86 15.98 6.25 -7.21
CA ASP A 86 17.14 5.43 -6.85
C ASP A 86 16.72 3.95 -6.86
N VAL A 87 17.18 3.23 -7.88
CA VAL A 87 16.97 1.78 -8.03
C VAL A 87 18.21 0.95 -7.69
N SER A 88 19.26 1.56 -7.10
CA SER A 88 20.54 0.91 -6.84
C SER A 88 20.43 -0.33 -5.93
N ALA A 89 19.40 -0.36 -5.07
CA ALA A 89 19.10 -1.48 -4.17
C ALA A 89 18.00 -2.44 -4.69
N ILE A 90 17.52 -2.27 -5.93
CA ILE A 90 16.49 -3.12 -6.53
C ILE A 90 17.15 -4.16 -7.44
N SER A 91 17.15 -5.42 -7.01
CA SER A 91 17.73 -6.54 -7.76
C SER A 91 16.75 -7.15 -8.78
N CYS A 92 17.26 -8.00 -9.67
CA CYS A 92 16.46 -8.80 -10.59
C CYS A 92 15.28 -9.50 -9.88
N GLY A 93 14.12 -9.52 -10.54
CA GLY A 93 12.89 -10.11 -9.99
C GLY A 93 12.05 -9.15 -9.15
N LEU A 94 12.53 -7.93 -8.90
CA LEU A 94 11.78 -6.87 -8.24
C LEU A 94 11.37 -5.78 -9.23
N ASN A 95 10.31 -5.04 -8.91
CA ASN A 95 9.82 -3.93 -9.72
C ASN A 95 9.43 -2.75 -8.81
N GLY A 96 10.12 -1.61 -8.97
CA GLY A 96 9.73 -0.32 -8.40
C GLY A 96 9.02 0.49 -9.47
N ALA A 97 7.69 0.57 -9.36
CA ALA A 97 6.85 1.19 -10.39
C ALA A 97 6.30 2.54 -9.93
N VAL A 98 6.26 3.48 -10.87
CA VAL A 98 5.60 4.79 -10.78
C VAL A 98 4.58 4.90 -11.92
#